data_AF-A0A9P4LZJ6-F1
#
_entry.id   AF-A0A9P4LZJ6-F1
#
_cell.length_a   1.000
_cell.length_b   1.000
_cell.length_c   1.000
_cell.angle_alpha   90.00
_cell.angle_beta   90.00
_cell.angle_gamma   90.00
#
_symmetry.space_group_name_H-M   'P 1'
#
loop_
_entity.id
_entity.type
_entity.pdbx_description
1 polymer ?
#
loop_
_entity_poly.entity_id
_entity_poly.type
_entity_poly.pdbx_seq_one_letter_code
_entity_poly.pdbx_strand_id
1 'polypeptide(L)'
;MQFSIYTIAFFAALTAAAPRQKTSAEKAAAHTFSEPVFSKLTEADIEKRKVDAEETATLMKRNKDYVSSCGGGDSGLWMPVRDITTSTNVFDGYKDAVESWCYHATHSSDGSTTTISKGNKYSFTVSDGYYSTDGTPVHVDIEVHNKELSSYTLNEGNCKTYLMMMTKANGNGKVNGDTCFKTGTAEGQKNTLITHGGSYQLADSEVSFHAFIKTGSS
;
A
#
# COMPACT_ATOMS: atom_id res chain seq x y z
N MET A 1 59.20 -35.96 35.40
CA MET A 1 58.16 -36.06 34.36
C MET A 1 56.97 -35.22 34.80
N GLN A 2 56.79 -34.05 34.18
CA GLN A 2 55.67 -33.14 34.46
C GLN A 2 54.81 -33.10 33.18
N PHE A 3 53.56 -33.56 33.28
CA PHE A 3 52.60 -33.50 32.18
C PHE A 3 51.78 -32.21 32.31
N SER A 4 51.92 -31.32 31.34
CA SER A 4 51.09 -30.13 31.16
C SER A 4 49.81 -30.52 30.43
N ILE A 5 48.66 -30.35 31.07
CA ILE A 5 47.35 -30.57 30.47
C ILE A 5 46.89 -29.25 29.86
N TYR A 6 46.77 -29.19 28.53
CA TYR A 6 46.15 -28.07 27.81
C TYR A 6 44.63 -28.27 27.80
N THR A 7 43.89 -27.40 28.49
CA THR A 7 42.44 -27.32 28.36
C THR A 7 42.09 -26.52 27.10
N ILE A 8 41.64 -27.20 26.05
CA ILE A 8 41.07 -26.57 24.86
C ILE A 8 39.62 -26.20 25.21
N ALA A 9 39.36 -24.91 25.42
CA ALA A 9 38.00 -24.40 25.54
C ALA A 9 37.38 -24.29 24.14
N PHE A 10 36.41 -25.15 23.84
CA PHE A 10 35.54 -25.01 22.67
C PHE A 10 34.51 -23.91 22.94
N PHE A 11 34.68 -22.74 22.32
CA PHE A 11 33.61 -21.75 22.22
C PHE A 11 32.61 -22.21 21.17
N ALA A 12 31.48 -22.78 21.61
CA ALA A 12 30.32 -22.99 20.76
C ALA A 12 29.65 -21.64 20.49
N ALA A 13 29.83 -21.09 19.29
CA ALA A 13 29.11 -19.90 18.86
C ALA A 13 27.65 -20.29 18.52
N LEU A 14 26.69 -19.90 19.37
CA LEU A 14 25.28 -19.92 19.01
C LEU A 14 25.01 -18.83 17.97
N THR A 15 24.86 -19.21 16.71
CA THR A 15 24.32 -18.32 15.68
C THR A 15 22.80 -18.27 15.84
N ALA A 16 22.29 -17.27 16.54
CA ALA A 16 20.87 -16.94 16.47
C ALA A 16 20.57 -16.43 15.04
N ALA A 17 19.88 -17.24 14.23
CA ALA A 17 19.41 -16.79 12.93
C ALA A 17 18.41 -15.66 13.15
N ALA A 18 18.73 -14.46 12.66
CA ALA A 18 17.79 -13.34 12.68
C ALA A 18 16.52 -13.74 11.91
N PRO A 19 15.32 -13.33 12.37
CA PRO A 19 14.08 -13.63 11.66
C PRO A 19 14.17 -13.10 10.22
N ARG A 20 14.02 -14.01 9.25
CA ARG A 20 14.05 -13.67 7.83
C ARG A 20 12.81 -12.86 7.48
N GLN A 21 13.00 -11.69 6.86
CA GLN A 21 11.89 -10.93 6.29
C GLN A 21 11.33 -11.65 5.06
N LYS A 22 10.00 -11.77 4.96
CA LYS A 22 9.34 -12.30 3.76
C LYS A 22 9.60 -11.40 2.56
N THR A 23 9.90 -12.01 1.42
CA THR A 23 9.98 -11.36 0.10
C THR A 23 8.59 -10.97 -0.41
N SER A 24 8.49 -10.04 -1.37
CA SER A 24 7.20 -9.65 -1.95
C SER A 24 6.48 -10.81 -2.65
N ALA A 25 7.21 -11.77 -3.22
CA ALA A 25 6.65 -12.99 -3.76
C ALA A 25 6.03 -13.89 -2.67
N GLU A 26 6.74 -14.08 -1.55
CA GLU A 26 6.24 -14.86 -0.40
C GLU A 26 5.02 -14.19 0.25
N LYS A 27 4.96 -12.86 0.25
CA LYS A 27 3.79 -12.10 0.70
C LYS A 27 2.62 -12.27 -0.26
N ALA A 28 2.83 -12.02 -1.56
CA ALA A 28 1.78 -12.20 -2.56
C ALA A 28 1.19 -13.63 -2.55
N ALA A 29 2.02 -14.66 -2.34
CA ALA A 29 1.56 -16.05 -2.26
C ALA A 29 0.70 -16.36 -1.02
N ALA A 30 0.67 -15.48 -0.01
CA ALA A 30 -0.11 -15.64 1.22
C ALA A 30 -1.51 -15.02 1.16
N HIS A 31 -1.86 -14.32 0.07
CA HIS A 31 -3.11 -13.57 -0.07
C HIS A 31 -3.96 -14.04 -1.24
N THR A 32 -5.24 -13.70 -1.17
CA THR A 32 -6.18 -13.88 -2.27
C THR A 32 -6.29 -12.58 -3.06
N PHE A 33 -6.47 -12.72 -4.38
CA PHE A 33 -6.65 -11.60 -5.30
C PHE A 33 -7.94 -11.77 -6.09
N SER A 34 -8.67 -10.69 -6.31
CA SER A 34 -9.73 -10.69 -7.31
C SER A 34 -9.13 -10.75 -8.71
N GLU A 35 -9.94 -11.15 -9.70
CA GLU A 35 -9.52 -11.08 -11.10
C GLU A 35 -9.10 -9.65 -11.49
N PRO A 36 -7.97 -9.47 -12.19
CA PRO A 36 -7.56 -8.17 -12.68
C PRO A 36 -8.55 -7.59 -13.69
N VAL A 37 -8.97 -6.35 -13.46
CA VAL A 37 -9.90 -5.63 -14.33
C VAL A 37 -9.16 -4.53 -15.08
N PHE A 38 -9.24 -4.57 -16.40
CA PHE A 38 -8.95 -3.44 -17.27
C PHE A 38 -10.26 -2.82 -17.73
N SER A 39 -10.45 -1.52 -17.49
CA SER A 39 -11.67 -0.82 -17.89
C SER A 39 -11.38 0.62 -18.28
N LYS A 40 -12.28 1.21 -19.08
CA LYS A 40 -12.22 2.64 -19.37
C LYS A 40 -12.49 3.43 -18.10
N LEU A 41 -11.80 4.56 -17.97
CA LEU A 41 -12.13 5.54 -16.93
C LEU A 41 -13.53 6.10 -17.18
N THR A 42 -14.35 6.07 -16.14
CA THR A 42 -15.69 6.65 -16.13
C THR A 42 -15.64 8.13 -15.73
N GLU A 43 -16.75 8.85 -15.90
CA GLU A 43 -16.87 10.22 -15.37
C GLU A 43 -16.64 10.25 -13.86
N ALA A 44 -17.11 9.26 -13.09
CA ALA A 44 -16.84 9.19 -11.65
C ALA A 44 -15.34 9.04 -11.33
N ASP A 45 -14.59 8.29 -12.15
CA ASP A 45 -13.13 8.16 -12.02
C ASP A 45 -12.37 9.46 -12.36
N ILE A 46 -13.03 10.35 -13.12
CA ILE A 46 -12.52 11.65 -13.55
C ILE A 46 -12.95 12.76 -12.57
N GLU A 47 -14.19 12.72 -12.06
CA GLU A 47 -14.88 13.74 -11.26
C GLU A 47 -14.51 13.76 -9.78
N LYS A 48 -13.84 12.72 -9.23
CA LYS A 48 -13.14 12.81 -7.93
C LYS A 48 -12.11 13.98 -7.85
N ARG A 49 -11.98 14.81 -8.89
CA ARG A 49 -11.25 16.09 -8.99
C ARG A 49 -12.09 17.36 -8.75
N LYS A 50 -13.42 17.33 -8.74
CA LYS A 50 -14.27 18.54 -8.57
C LYS A 50 -14.64 18.82 -7.11
N VAL A 51 -13.69 18.72 -6.19
CA VAL A 51 -13.85 19.38 -4.89
C VAL A 51 -13.44 20.85 -5.11
N ASP A 52 -14.46 21.70 -5.10
CA ASP A 52 -14.46 23.17 -5.07
C ASP A 52 -13.83 23.90 -6.26
N ALA A 53 -14.56 23.90 -7.38
CA ALA A 53 -14.36 24.82 -8.51
C ALA A 53 -14.71 26.30 -8.18
N GLU A 54 -14.80 26.67 -6.90
CA GLU A 54 -14.90 28.05 -6.42
C GLU A 54 -13.59 28.53 -5.76
N GLU A 55 -12.46 27.87 -6.04
CA GLU A 55 -11.11 28.43 -5.79
C GLU A 55 -10.32 28.52 -7.11
N THR A 56 -10.91 29.21 -8.10
CA THR A 56 -10.38 29.40 -9.46
C THR A 56 -9.17 30.34 -9.56
N ALA A 57 -8.46 30.62 -8.46
CA ALA A 57 -7.28 31.49 -8.44
C ALA A 57 -5.95 30.83 -7.99
N THR A 58 -5.95 29.58 -7.53
CA THR A 58 -4.72 28.94 -7.02
C THR A 58 -4.43 27.56 -7.63
N LEU A 59 -5.10 27.17 -8.70
CA LEU A 59 -4.72 26.02 -9.53
C LEU A 59 -3.58 26.40 -10.50
N MET A 60 -2.48 26.92 -9.94
CA MET A 60 -1.19 26.73 -10.61
C MET A 60 -1.04 25.22 -10.81
N LYS A 61 -0.74 24.79 -12.04
CA LYS A 61 -0.16 23.48 -12.35
C LYS A 61 0.64 23.01 -11.13
N ARG A 62 0.13 22.03 -10.39
CA ARG A 62 0.85 21.53 -9.20
C ARG A 62 2.07 20.81 -9.76
N ASN A 63 3.22 21.48 -9.83
CA ASN A 63 4.45 20.98 -10.45
C ASN A 63 5.13 19.84 -9.65
N LYS A 64 4.41 19.16 -8.75
CA LYS A 64 4.94 18.13 -7.85
C LYS A 64 3.88 17.10 -7.50
N ASP A 65 4.26 15.84 -7.52
CA ASP A 65 3.43 14.71 -7.11
C ASP A 65 2.85 14.93 -5.70
N TYR A 66 1.59 14.54 -5.50
CA TYR A 66 0.87 14.84 -4.26
C TYR A 66 -0.20 13.80 -3.93
N VAL A 67 -0.55 13.71 -2.66
CA VAL A 67 -1.73 12.96 -2.22
C VAL A 67 -2.97 13.77 -2.59
N SER A 68 -3.78 13.26 -3.53
CA SER A 68 -4.94 13.98 -4.08
C SER A 68 -6.21 13.76 -3.29
N SER A 69 -6.30 12.65 -2.58
CA SER A 69 -7.39 12.37 -1.66
C SER A 69 -6.94 11.38 -0.59
N CYS A 70 -7.70 11.40 0.48
CA CYS A 70 -7.60 10.53 1.62
C CYS A 70 -8.79 9.56 1.56
N GLY A 71 -8.57 8.29 1.92
CA GLY A 71 -9.65 7.31 2.00
C GLY A 71 -10.68 7.67 3.09
N GLY A 72 -11.76 6.91 3.21
CA GLY A 72 -12.66 7.02 4.36
C GLY A 72 -13.74 8.10 4.30
N GLY A 73 -14.14 8.58 3.12
CA GLY A 73 -15.32 9.44 2.96
C GLY A 73 -16.58 8.83 3.63
N ASP A 74 -16.88 7.56 3.31
CA ASP A 74 -18.06 6.86 3.86
C ASP A 74 -17.73 5.71 4.83
N SER A 75 -16.50 5.19 4.82
CA SER A 75 -16.15 3.99 5.59
C SER A 75 -15.49 4.27 6.93
N GLY A 76 -14.79 5.39 7.12
CA GLY A 76 -14.07 5.71 8.35
C GLY A 76 -13.03 4.66 8.80
N LEU A 77 -12.70 3.68 7.94
CA LEU A 77 -11.87 2.53 8.27
C LEU A 77 -10.39 2.92 8.33
N TRP A 78 -9.75 2.50 9.41
CA TRP A 78 -8.32 2.60 9.58
C TRP A 78 -7.73 1.20 9.64
N MET A 79 -6.56 1.00 9.05
CA MET A 79 -5.77 -0.23 9.20
C MET A 79 -4.34 0.13 9.62
N PRO A 80 -3.61 -0.78 10.27
CA PRO A 80 -2.21 -0.54 10.58
C PRO A 80 -1.36 -0.48 9.30
N VAL A 81 -0.39 0.44 9.26
CA VAL A 81 0.52 0.58 8.11
C VAL A 81 1.50 -0.59 8.02
N ARG A 82 1.97 -1.08 9.17
CA ARG A 82 2.86 -2.23 9.29
C ARG A 82 2.11 -3.38 9.92
N ASP A 83 2.61 -4.59 9.69
CA ASP A 83 2.07 -5.80 10.30
C ASP A 83 2.11 -5.67 11.83
N ILE A 84 1.04 -6.14 12.47
CA ILE A 84 0.89 -6.16 13.92
C ILE A 84 0.91 -7.59 14.40
N THR A 85 1.66 -7.85 15.46
CA THR A 85 1.66 -9.14 16.14
C THR A 85 1.06 -8.99 17.53
N THR A 86 -0.05 -9.69 17.78
CA THR A 86 -0.62 -9.86 19.12
C THR A 86 -0.15 -11.19 19.71
N SER A 87 -0.58 -11.50 20.94
CA SER A 87 -0.26 -12.78 21.57
C SER A 87 -0.84 -13.99 20.83
N THR A 88 -1.87 -13.79 20.00
CA THR A 88 -2.63 -14.88 19.37
C THR A 88 -2.61 -14.82 17.85
N ASN A 89 -2.40 -13.63 17.25
CA ASN A 89 -2.54 -13.44 15.82
C ASN A 89 -1.45 -12.53 15.25
N VAL A 90 -1.20 -12.68 13.95
CA VAL A 90 -0.48 -11.70 13.13
C VAL A 90 -1.51 -11.09 12.18
N PHE A 91 -1.54 -9.77 12.13
CA PHE A 91 -2.41 -8.98 11.27
C PHE A 91 -1.55 -8.25 10.25
N ASP A 92 -1.75 -8.54 8.97
CA ASP A 92 -0.95 -7.95 7.91
C ASP A 92 -1.36 -6.48 7.70
N GLY A 93 -0.36 -5.62 7.50
CA GLY A 93 -0.57 -4.17 7.39
C GLY A 93 -0.79 -3.71 5.96
N TYR A 94 -1.14 -2.43 5.81
CA TYR A 94 -1.29 -1.76 4.51
C TYR A 94 -0.06 -1.92 3.62
N LYS A 95 1.14 -1.88 4.22
CA LYS A 95 2.39 -2.09 3.49
C LYS A 95 2.44 -3.47 2.83
N ASP A 96 1.94 -4.51 3.51
CA ASP A 96 1.92 -5.86 2.94
C ASP A 96 0.96 -5.92 1.75
N ALA A 97 -0.25 -5.37 1.89
CA ALA A 97 -1.21 -5.26 0.78
C ALA A 97 -0.60 -4.58 -0.45
N VAL A 98 0.11 -3.46 -0.24
CA VAL A 98 0.81 -2.75 -1.32
C VAL A 98 1.93 -3.60 -1.94
N GLU A 99 2.74 -4.27 -1.13
CA GLU A 99 3.82 -5.11 -1.63
C GLU A 99 3.31 -6.30 -2.43
N SER A 100 2.28 -6.96 -1.93
CA SER A 100 1.61 -8.11 -2.53
C SER A 100 0.92 -7.74 -3.84
N TRP A 101 0.14 -6.66 -3.85
CA TRP A 101 -0.53 -6.16 -5.05
C TRP A 101 0.47 -5.71 -6.11
N CYS A 102 1.48 -4.89 -5.76
CA CYS A 102 2.44 -4.41 -6.74
C CYS A 102 3.27 -5.54 -7.34
N TYR A 103 3.62 -6.57 -6.55
CA TYR A 103 4.27 -7.76 -7.07
C TYR A 103 3.38 -8.47 -8.07
N HIS A 104 2.14 -8.81 -7.68
CA HIS A 104 1.19 -9.51 -8.56
C HIS A 104 0.90 -8.73 -9.86
N ALA A 105 0.70 -7.42 -9.74
CA ALA A 105 0.46 -6.52 -10.86
C ALA A 105 1.62 -6.43 -11.85
N THR A 106 2.86 -6.71 -11.42
CA THR A 106 4.07 -6.53 -12.26
C THR A 106 4.73 -7.84 -12.65
N HIS A 107 4.30 -8.95 -12.03
CA HIS A 107 4.78 -10.30 -12.26
C HIS A 107 3.59 -11.22 -12.56
N SER A 108 2.79 -10.84 -13.55
CA SER A 108 1.68 -11.68 -14.01
C SER A 108 2.22 -13.06 -14.40
N SER A 109 1.35 -14.07 -14.32
CA SER A 109 1.70 -15.47 -14.59
C SER A 109 2.23 -15.71 -16.01
N ASP A 110 1.94 -14.80 -16.95
CA ASP A 110 2.44 -14.81 -18.32
C ASP A 110 3.82 -14.13 -18.48
N GLY A 111 4.41 -13.61 -17.40
CA GLY A 111 5.70 -12.92 -17.39
C GLY A 111 5.68 -11.54 -18.05
N SER A 112 4.50 -11.01 -18.38
CA SER A 112 4.38 -9.70 -19.02
C SER A 112 4.32 -8.56 -18.02
N THR A 113 4.83 -7.39 -18.40
CA THR A 113 4.67 -6.17 -17.60
C THR A 113 3.28 -5.58 -17.84
N THR A 114 2.52 -5.34 -16.77
CA THR A 114 1.21 -4.67 -16.91
C THR A 114 1.36 -3.28 -17.50
N THR A 115 0.71 -3.07 -18.64
CA THR A 115 0.66 -1.79 -19.34
C THR A 115 -0.77 -1.30 -19.44
N ILE A 116 -1.04 -0.12 -18.88
CA ILE A 116 -2.34 0.52 -18.82
C ILE A 116 -2.43 1.49 -20.00
N SER A 117 -3.33 1.22 -20.94
CA SER A 117 -3.55 2.10 -22.09
C SER A 117 -4.17 3.43 -21.66
N LYS A 118 -3.94 4.50 -22.44
CA LYS A 118 -4.55 5.81 -22.23
C LYS A 118 -6.06 5.71 -21.97
N GLY A 119 -6.54 6.47 -20.97
CA GLY A 119 -7.96 6.58 -20.64
C GLY A 119 -8.53 5.32 -19.96
N ASN A 120 -7.68 4.41 -19.51
CA ASN A 120 -8.09 3.19 -18.82
C ASN A 120 -7.56 3.16 -17.39
N LYS A 121 -8.13 2.25 -16.61
CA LYS A 121 -7.62 1.83 -15.31
C LYS A 121 -7.34 0.35 -15.28
N TYR A 122 -6.46 0.00 -14.35
CA TYR A 122 -6.14 -1.36 -13.96
C TYR A 122 -6.38 -1.50 -12.46
N SER A 123 -7.17 -2.49 -12.06
CA SER A 123 -7.60 -2.64 -10.67
C SER A 123 -7.81 -4.10 -10.29
N PHE A 124 -7.50 -4.41 -9.03
CA PHE A 124 -7.97 -5.62 -8.37
C PHE A 124 -7.83 -5.46 -6.85
N THR A 125 -8.52 -6.33 -6.14
CA THR A 125 -8.55 -6.36 -4.68
C THR A 125 -7.51 -7.35 -4.16
N VAL A 126 -6.86 -7.00 -3.06
CA VAL A 126 -6.08 -7.94 -2.23
C VAL A 126 -6.80 -8.18 -0.90
N SER A 127 -6.97 -9.44 -0.55
CA SER A 127 -7.74 -9.89 0.62
C SER A 127 -7.01 -10.99 1.40
N ASP A 128 -7.62 -11.42 2.51
CA ASP A 128 -7.12 -12.38 3.50
C ASP A 128 -5.93 -11.87 4.33
N GLY A 129 -6.06 -11.88 5.66
CA GLY A 129 -5.00 -11.47 6.59
C GLY A 129 -5.02 -9.99 7.01
N TYR A 130 -5.86 -9.17 6.37
CA TYR A 130 -5.98 -7.73 6.66
C TYR A 130 -7.16 -7.41 7.59
N TYR A 131 -6.90 -6.50 8.53
CA TYR A 131 -7.88 -6.09 9.54
C TYR A 131 -7.83 -4.59 9.77
N SER A 132 -8.99 -3.99 10.05
CA SER A 132 -9.05 -2.62 10.56
C SER A 132 -8.59 -2.54 12.02
N THR A 133 -8.41 -1.33 12.52
CA THR A 133 -7.91 -1.06 13.88
C THR A 133 -8.78 -1.62 15.00
N ASP A 134 -10.05 -1.91 14.69
CA ASP A 134 -11.05 -2.51 15.60
C ASP A 134 -11.16 -4.04 15.45
N GLY A 135 -10.34 -4.66 14.61
CA GLY A 135 -10.31 -6.11 14.42
C GLY A 135 -11.32 -6.63 13.40
N THR A 136 -11.99 -5.75 12.65
CA THR A 136 -12.88 -6.18 11.56
C THR A 136 -12.04 -6.63 10.36
N PRO A 137 -12.32 -7.81 9.76
CA PRO A 137 -11.68 -8.19 8.50
C PRO A 137 -11.96 -7.17 7.40
N VAL A 138 -10.92 -6.81 6.64
CA VAL A 138 -11.00 -5.87 5.53
C VAL A 138 -10.28 -6.42 4.30
N HIS A 139 -10.50 -5.77 3.17
CA HIS A 139 -9.70 -5.93 1.96
C HIS A 139 -9.23 -4.56 1.47
N VAL A 140 -8.23 -4.56 0.59
CA VAL A 140 -7.70 -3.34 -0.01
C VAL A 140 -7.95 -3.37 -1.51
N ASP A 141 -8.81 -2.47 -1.97
CA ASP A 141 -9.04 -2.21 -3.39
C ASP A 141 -7.96 -1.28 -3.91
N ILE A 142 -7.15 -1.75 -4.85
CA ILE A 142 -6.08 -0.95 -5.43
C ILE A 142 -6.35 -0.80 -6.93
N GLU A 143 -6.31 0.46 -7.38
CA GLU A 143 -6.50 0.81 -8.79
C GLU A 143 -5.44 1.83 -9.24
N VAL A 144 -5.04 1.73 -10.51
CA VAL A 144 -4.14 2.67 -11.16
C VAL A 144 -4.84 3.24 -12.39
N HIS A 145 -5.00 4.55 -12.40
CA HIS A 145 -5.67 5.26 -13.48
C HIS A 145 -4.62 5.85 -14.39
N ASN A 146 -4.71 5.57 -15.69
CA ASN A 146 -3.89 6.23 -16.68
C ASN A 146 -4.72 7.23 -17.50
N LYS A 147 -4.63 8.52 -17.17
CA LYS A 147 -5.27 9.59 -17.95
C LYS A 147 -4.30 10.22 -18.96
N GLU A 148 -3.02 9.84 -18.95
CA GLU A 148 -1.97 10.37 -19.84
C GLU A 148 -2.29 10.20 -21.32
N LEU A 149 -1.57 10.96 -22.16
CA LEU A 149 -1.66 10.81 -23.62
C LEU A 149 -1.00 9.51 -24.13
N SER A 150 -0.19 8.83 -23.32
CA SER A 150 0.49 7.58 -23.64
C SER A 150 0.13 6.45 -22.68
N SER A 151 0.47 5.21 -23.06
CA SER A 151 0.38 4.07 -22.15
C SER A 151 1.33 4.20 -20.95
N TYR A 152 0.95 3.61 -19.83
CA TYR A 152 1.73 3.58 -18.60
C TYR A 152 2.07 2.14 -18.22
N THR A 153 3.35 1.81 -18.14
CA THR A 153 3.82 0.48 -17.70
C THR A 153 4.12 0.51 -16.21
N LEU A 154 3.51 -0.42 -15.47
CA LEU A 154 3.74 -0.54 -14.04
C LEU A 154 5.15 -1.04 -13.75
N ASN A 155 5.81 -0.39 -12.81
CA ASN A 155 7.07 -0.82 -12.23
C ASN A 155 6.87 -1.09 -10.74
N GLU A 156 7.34 -2.23 -10.24
CA GLU A 156 7.08 -2.66 -8.86
C GLU A 156 7.59 -1.66 -7.82
N GLY A 157 8.81 -1.15 -8.00
CA GLY A 157 9.44 -0.20 -7.08
C GLY A 157 8.69 1.14 -7.03
N ASN A 158 8.30 1.66 -8.19
CA ASN A 158 7.51 2.89 -8.29
C ASN A 158 6.10 2.70 -7.73
N CYS A 159 5.44 1.59 -8.07
CA CYS A 159 4.12 1.22 -7.55
C CYS A 159 4.11 1.23 -6.01
N LYS A 160 5.05 0.53 -5.39
CA LYS A 160 5.20 0.50 -3.93
C LYS A 160 5.48 1.89 -3.38
N THR A 161 6.38 2.63 -4.01
CA THR A 161 6.77 3.97 -3.57
C THR A 161 5.57 4.91 -3.54
N TYR A 162 4.81 4.96 -4.63
CA TYR A 162 3.68 5.87 -4.81
C TYR A 162 2.50 5.53 -3.90
N LEU A 163 2.14 4.25 -3.79
CA LEU A 163 1.09 3.83 -2.85
C LEU A 163 1.49 4.12 -1.39
N MET A 164 2.76 3.93 -1.03
CA MET A 164 3.23 4.25 0.32
C MET A 164 3.32 5.76 0.61
N MET A 165 3.25 6.66 -0.37
CA MET A 165 3.25 8.11 -0.13
C MET A 165 2.05 8.57 0.70
N MET A 166 0.93 7.86 0.62
CA MET A 166 -0.27 8.10 1.43
C MET A 166 -0.03 7.90 2.94
N THR A 167 1.05 7.23 3.32
CA THR A 167 1.39 6.91 4.72
C THR A 167 2.52 7.78 5.29
N LYS A 168 3.06 8.74 4.50
CA LYS A 168 4.24 9.52 4.86
C LYS A 168 3.91 10.95 5.24
N ALA A 169 4.52 11.41 6.34
CA ALA A 169 4.42 12.79 6.81
C ALA A 169 4.98 13.84 5.83
N ASN A 170 6.00 13.48 5.05
CA ASN A 170 6.66 14.40 4.12
C ASN A 170 5.98 14.45 2.74
N GLY A 171 4.91 13.69 2.51
CA GLY A 171 4.28 13.52 1.19
C GLY A 171 3.14 14.48 0.86
N ASN A 172 2.95 15.57 1.61
CA ASN A 172 1.67 16.29 1.64
C ASN A 172 0.50 15.32 1.90
N GLY A 173 0.67 14.36 2.82
CA GLY A 173 -0.37 13.38 3.20
C GLY A 173 -1.53 13.99 3.97
N LYS A 174 -1.85 15.26 3.67
CA LYS A 174 -3.00 16.01 4.12
C LYS A 174 -3.79 16.47 2.90
N VAL A 175 -5.07 16.15 2.86
CA VAL A 175 -6.02 16.70 1.89
C VAL A 175 -7.05 17.48 2.69
N ASN A 176 -7.24 18.77 2.40
CA ASN A 176 -8.19 19.65 3.09
C ASN A 176 -8.03 19.68 4.63
N GLY A 177 -6.81 19.46 5.13
CA GLY A 177 -6.50 19.41 6.56
C GLY A 177 -6.52 18.00 7.17
N ASP A 178 -7.14 17.03 6.51
CA ASP A 178 -7.23 15.63 6.96
C ASP A 178 -6.02 14.83 6.51
N THR A 179 -5.39 14.13 7.45
CA THR A 179 -4.22 13.28 7.19
C THR A 179 -4.64 11.89 6.74
N CYS A 180 -3.99 11.34 5.71
CA CYS A 180 -4.33 9.98 5.28
C CYS A 180 -3.79 8.87 6.19
N PHE A 181 -2.96 9.28 7.14
CA PHE A 181 -2.37 8.45 8.15
C PHE A 181 -2.37 9.22 9.48
N LYS A 182 -2.38 8.50 10.60
CA LYS A 182 -2.17 9.10 11.91
C LYS A 182 -1.53 8.09 12.85
N THR A 183 -1.12 8.54 14.01
CA THR A 183 -0.78 7.64 15.11
C THR A 183 -2.05 7.31 15.87
N GLY A 184 -2.30 6.04 16.14
CA GLY A 184 -3.49 5.56 16.84
C GLY A 184 -3.25 4.26 17.60
N THR A 185 -4.35 3.55 17.85
CA THR A 185 -4.35 2.22 18.46
C THR A 185 -4.91 1.24 17.45
N ALA A 186 -4.29 0.07 17.32
CA ALA A 186 -4.78 -1.03 16.51
C ALA A 186 -4.60 -2.32 17.30
N GLU A 187 -5.67 -3.10 17.50
CA GLU A 187 -5.60 -4.38 18.22
C GLU A 187 -4.92 -4.27 19.61
N GLY A 188 -5.23 -3.20 20.34
CA GLY A 188 -4.66 -2.91 21.65
C GLY A 188 -3.22 -2.35 21.64
N GLN A 189 -2.53 -2.35 20.49
CA GLN A 189 -1.21 -1.73 20.36
C GLN A 189 -1.34 -0.22 20.17
N LYS A 190 -0.85 0.54 21.15
CA LYS A 190 -0.80 2.01 21.11
C LYS A 190 0.38 2.50 20.27
N ASN A 191 0.30 3.76 19.82
CA ASN A 191 1.33 4.44 19.04
C ASN A 191 1.60 3.77 17.67
N THR A 192 0.58 3.12 17.12
CA THR A 192 0.63 2.46 15.82
C THR A 192 0.36 3.49 14.73
N LEU A 193 1.21 3.50 13.69
CA LEU A 193 0.92 4.24 12.48
C LEU A 193 -0.23 3.53 11.73
N ILE A 194 -1.35 4.21 11.57
CA ILE A 194 -2.55 3.72 10.90
C ILE A 194 -2.86 4.58 9.68
N THR A 195 -3.49 4.01 8.67
CA THR A 195 -3.88 4.66 7.42
C THR A 195 -5.30 4.29 7.04
N HIS A 196 -5.98 5.20 6.34
CA HIS A 196 -7.26 4.89 5.69
C HIS A 196 -7.11 4.70 4.17
N GLY A 197 -5.87 4.71 3.65
CA GLY A 197 -5.60 4.69 2.21
C GLY A 197 -5.82 6.05 1.54
N GLY A 198 -6.15 6.07 0.24
CA GLY A 198 -6.41 7.30 -0.51
C GLY A 198 -5.93 7.22 -1.95
N SER A 199 -5.55 8.39 -2.49
CA SER A 199 -5.06 8.51 -3.86
C SER A 199 -3.80 9.38 -3.91
N TYR A 200 -2.82 8.91 -4.67
CA TYR A 200 -1.60 9.65 -5.00
C TYR A 200 -1.58 9.98 -6.49
N GLN A 201 -1.44 11.27 -6.81
CA GLN A 201 -1.42 11.79 -8.16
C GLN A 201 0.02 12.17 -8.51
N LEU A 202 0.51 11.61 -9.61
CA LEU A 202 1.75 12.10 -10.22
C LEU A 202 1.43 13.44 -10.90
N ALA A 203 2.27 14.45 -10.74
CA ALA A 203 1.97 15.80 -11.22
C ALA A 203 2.14 15.93 -12.73
N ASP A 204 3.29 15.45 -13.21
CA ASP A 204 3.68 15.58 -14.62
C ASP A 204 3.16 14.41 -15.47
N SER A 205 2.53 13.42 -14.82
CA SER A 205 1.75 12.40 -15.51
C SER A 205 0.34 12.38 -14.91
N GLU A 206 -0.71 12.43 -15.71
CA GLU A 206 -2.08 12.22 -15.28
C GLU A 206 -2.36 10.76 -14.82
N VAL A 207 -1.32 10.06 -14.35
CA VAL A 207 -1.39 8.76 -13.70
C VAL A 207 -1.65 8.94 -12.22
N SER A 208 -2.60 8.18 -11.68
CA SER A 208 -2.89 8.19 -10.24
C SER A 208 -2.99 6.78 -9.69
N PHE A 209 -2.52 6.62 -8.47
CA PHE A 209 -2.52 5.38 -7.71
C PHE A 209 -3.51 5.51 -6.57
N HIS A 210 -4.38 4.52 -6.42
CA HIS A 210 -5.45 4.55 -5.44
C HIS A 210 -5.40 3.26 -4.63
N ALA A 211 -5.62 3.36 -3.32
CA ALA A 211 -5.78 2.20 -2.46
C ALA A 211 -6.81 2.52 -1.38
N PHE A 212 -7.92 1.79 -1.39
CA PHE A 212 -9.04 2.02 -0.50
C PHE A 212 -9.33 0.79 0.35
N ILE A 213 -9.49 1.01 1.65
CA ILE A 213 -9.81 -0.03 2.62
C ILE A 213 -11.32 -0.18 2.68
N LYS A 214 -11.81 -1.41 2.60
CA LYS A 214 -13.23 -1.74 2.60
C LYS A 214 -13.54 -2.95 3.47
N THR A 215 -14.73 -2.99 4.04
CA THR A 215 -15.28 -4.16 4.72
C THR A 215 -15.97 -5.11 3.75
N GLY A 216 -16.12 -6.36 4.15
CA GLY A 216 -16.85 -7.40 3.40
C GLY A 216 -15.94 -8.27 2.52
N SER A 217 -16.52 -9.31 1.91
CA SER A 217 -15.86 -10.14 0.91
C SER A 217 -15.96 -9.49 -0.47
N SER A 218 -14.83 -9.37 -1.15
CA SER A 218 -14.73 -9.03 -2.58
C SER A 218 -15.43 -10.06 -3.46
#